data_AF-A0A7W1ZT54-F1
#
_entry.id   AF-A0A7W1ZT54-F1
#
_cell.length_a   1.000
_cell.length_b   1.000
_cell.length_c   1.000
_cell.angle_alpha   90.00
_cell.angle_beta   90.00
_cell.angle_gamma   90.00
#
_symmetry.space_group_name_H-M   'P 1'
#
loop_
_entity.id
_entity.type
_entity.pdbx_description
1 polymer ?
#
loop_
_entity_poly.entity_id
_entity_poly.type
_entity_poly.pdbx_seq_one_letter_code
_entity_poly.pdbx_strand_id
1 'polypeptide(L)'
;MKVIPWILVLLLAGGSYFLYSKAHDKDGEIASLQAQIEELENKVAELEGSQDGSLNFDEIARLQKEAEEVYKLRGEVTRLRRENQHLSSQAKARPQTYAHDPFDDDFPPAQPMNEHEQAQFNLQREQAEGCVNHLKEIEDAKTKWATTNNKTGGDPATQNDVLPFLPNQSMPLCPSGGTYTFNEVGIPASCSVEAHSLLP
;
A
#
# COMPACT_ATOMS: atom_id res chain seq x y z
N MET A 1 73.02 -24.45 64.67
CA MET A 1 72.49 -24.57 63.28
C MET A 1 71.13 -25.27 63.28
N LYS A 2 70.06 -24.64 63.76
CA LYS A 2 68.69 -25.25 63.84
C LYS A 2 67.57 -24.38 63.22
N VAL A 3 67.88 -23.15 62.80
CA VAL A 3 66.91 -22.18 62.25
C VAL A 3 66.78 -22.24 60.72
N ILE A 4 67.80 -22.77 60.03
CA ILE A 4 67.82 -22.94 58.57
C ILE A 4 66.64 -23.78 58.02
N PRO A 5 66.26 -24.94 58.61
CA PRO A 5 65.14 -25.72 58.07
C PRO A 5 63.79 -25.02 58.23
N TRP A 6 63.59 -24.23 59.30
CA TRP A 6 62.34 -23.48 59.50
C TRP A 6 62.19 -22.33 58.50
N ILE A 7 63.29 -21.67 58.12
CA ILE A 7 63.27 -20.62 57.08
C ILE A 7 62.91 -21.20 55.71
N LEU A 8 63.42 -22.40 55.38
CA LEU A 8 63.07 -23.09 54.13
C LEU A 8 61.60 -23.47 54.07
N VAL A 9 61.02 -23.95 55.18
CA VAL A 9 59.58 -24.27 55.25
C VAL A 9 58.73 -23.02 55.10
N LEU A 10 59.10 -21.90 55.75
CA LEU A 10 58.38 -20.63 55.61
C LEU A 10 58.48 -20.05 54.19
N LEU A 11 59.63 -20.17 53.53
CA LEU A 11 59.78 -19.76 52.13
C LEU A 11 58.97 -20.63 51.18
N LEU A 12 58.95 -21.94 51.38
CA LEU A 12 58.12 -22.84 50.56
C LEU A 12 56.63 -22.62 50.78
N ALA A 13 56.20 -22.43 52.03
CA ALA A 13 54.81 -22.14 52.36
C ALA A 13 54.36 -20.77 51.86
N GLY A 14 55.22 -19.74 51.96
CA GLY A 14 54.95 -18.42 51.40
C GLY A 14 54.92 -18.43 49.88
N GLY A 15 55.86 -19.14 49.24
CA GLY A 15 55.91 -19.31 47.79
C GLY A 15 54.70 -20.07 47.24
N SER A 16 54.26 -21.14 47.90
CA SER A 16 53.08 -21.89 47.50
C SER A 16 51.79 -21.07 47.70
N TYR A 17 51.69 -20.29 48.78
CA TYR A 17 50.56 -19.39 49.01
C TYR A 17 50.45 -18.30 47.94
N PHE A 18 51.58 -17.69 47.55
CA PHE A 18 51.61 -16.66 46.51
C PHE A 18 51.28 -17.20 45.11
N LEU A 19 51.67 -18.43 44.80
CA LEU A 19 51.30 -19.09 43.55
C LEU A 19 49.81 -19.46 43.54
N TYR A 20 49.28 -19.94 44.67
CA TYR A 20 47.87 -20.24 44.82
C TYR A 20 46.98 -18.99 44.70
N SER A 21 47.37 -17.87 45.31
CA SER A 21 46.63 -16.61 45.17
C SER A 21 46.61 -16.12 43.72
N LYS A 22 47.71 -16.26 42.98
CA LYS A 22 47.78 -15.90 41.56
C LYS A 22 46.98 -16.83 40.64
N ALA A 23 46.85 -18.10 40.99
CA ALA A 23 46.00 -19.03 40.24
C ALA A 23 44.52 -18.66 40.41
N HIS A 24 44.13 -18.32 41.64
CA HIS A 24 42.75 -17.96 41.98
C HIS A 24 42.24 -16.70 41.26
N ASP A 25 43.10 -15.70 41.04
CA ASP A 25 42.72 -14.50 40.27
C ASP A 25 42.40 -14.82 38.81
N LYS A 26 43.12 -15.77 38.20
CA LYS A 26 42.89 -16.20 36.82
C LYS A 26 41.66 -17.08 36.67
N ASP A 27 41.39 -17.92 37.67
CA ASP A 27 40.19 -18.76 37.70
C ASP A 27 38.92 -17.90 37.77
N GLY A 28 38.97 -16.76 38.47
CA GLY A 28 37.90 -15.77 38.48
C GLY A 28 37.66 -15.09 37.13
N GLU A 29 38.73 -14.76 36.40
CA GLU A 29 38.62 -14.18 35.04
C GLU A 29 37.99 -15.18 34.06
N ILE A 30 38.40 -16.46 34.11
CA ILE A 30 37.81 -17.53 33.28
C ILE A 30 36.31 -17.68 33.59
N ALA A 31 35.92 -17.70 34.87
CA ALA A 31 34.51 -17.78 35.25
C ALA A 31 33.71 -16.56 34.77
N SER A 32 34.31 -15.35 34.82
CA SER A 32 33.66 -14.13 34.32
C SER A 32 33.53 -14.10 32.79
N LEU A 33 34.49 -14.67 32.06
CA LEU A 33 34.45 -14.78 30.60
C LEU A 33 33.43 -15.84 30.18
N GLN A 34 33.35 -16.96 30.89
CA GLN A 34 32.32 -17.97 30.68
C GLN A 34 30.91 -17.41 30.91
N ALA A 35 30.71 -16.64 31.99
CA ALA A 35 29.44 -15.97 32.25
C ALA A 35 29.07 -14.95 31.16
N GLN A 36 30.05 -14.21 30.63
CA GLN A 36 29.82 -13.28 29.51
C GLN A 36 29.47 -14.01 28.21
N ILE A 37 30.07 -15.19 27.94
CA ILE A 37 29.73 -16.01 26.78
C ILE A 37 28.29 -16.51 26.89
N GLU A 38 27.88 -17.02 28.06
CA GLU A 38 26.52 -17.50 28.29
C GLU A 38 25.49 -16.35 28.20
N GLU A 39 25.83 -15.15 28.69
CA GLU A 39 25.00 -13.96 28.50
C GLU A 39 24.87 -13.58 27.02
N LEU A 40 25.96 -13.65 26.25
CA LEU A 40 25.94 -13.39 24.81
C LEU A 40 25.09 -14.41 24.07
N GLU A 41 25.25 -15.71 24.38
CA GLU A 41 24.45 -16.77 23.77
C GLU A 41 22.96 -16.61 24.10
N ASN A 42 22.62 -16.24 25.34
CA ASN A 42 21.24 -15.95 25.71
C ASN A 42 20.69 -14.71 24.98
N LYS A 43 21.48 -13.65 24.83
CA LYS A 43 21.09 -12.47 24.02
C LYS A 43 20.93 -12.81 22.55
N VAL A 44 21.78 -13.67 21.99
CA VAL A 44 21.63 -14.16 20.61
C VAL A 44 20.35 -14.97 20.48
N ALA A 45 20.08 -15.90 21.40
CA ALA A 45 18.83 -16.66 21.42
C ALA A 45 17.59 -15.78 21.64
N GLU A 46 17.69 -14.71 22.43
CA GLU A 46 16.63 -13.72 22.65
C GLU A 46 16.39 -12.88 21.39
N LEU A 47 17.45 -12.50 20.66
CA LEU A 47 17.37 -11.80 19.38
C LEU A 47 16.85 -12.71 18.25
N GLU A 48 17.22 -13.99 18.25
CA GLU A 48 16.69 -15.00 17.32
C GLU A 48 15.23 -15.36 17.63
N GLY A 49 14.87 -15.41 18.92
CA GLY A 49 13.51 -15.63 19.41
C GLY A 49 12.60 -14.41 19.26
N SER A 50 13.18 -13.21 19.22
CA SER A 50 12.54 -11.97 18.75
C SER A 50 12.43 -12.02 17.23
N GLN A 51 11.55 -12.90 16.76
CA GLN A 51 11.03 -13.13 15.42
C GLN A 51 10.96 -11.87 14.53
N ASP A 52 12.09 -11.38 14.03
CA ASP A 52 12.10 -10.24 13.09
C ASP A 52 13.27 -10.30 12.09
N GLY A 53 14.34 -11.06 12.33
CA GLY A 53 15.41 -11.23 11.34
C GLY A 53 14.95 -11.98 10.07
N SER A 54 14.12 -13.01 10.24
CA SER A 54 13.57 -13.81 9.14
C SER A 54 12.41 -13.11 8.41
N LEU A 55 11.55 -12.41 9.15
CA LEU A 55 10.43 -11.65 8.56
C LEU A 55 10.94 -10.43 7.79
N ASN A 56 11.91 -9.69 8.32
CA ASN A 56 12.54 -8.59 7.59
C ASN A 56 13.28 -9.07 6.33
N PHE A 57 13.95 -10.23 6.36
CA PHE A 57 14.62 -10.74 5.16
C PHE A 57 13.64 -11.14 4.05
N ASP A 58 12.58 -11.86 4.41
CA ASP A 58 11.52 -12.21 3.47
C ASP A 58 10.77 -10.97 2.94
N GLU A 59 10.56 -9.97 3.80
CA GLU A 59 9.95 -8.70 3.42
C GLU A 59 10.87 -7.88 2.50
N ILE A 60 12.17 -7.83 2.77
CA ILE A 60 13.16 -7.20 1.88
C ILE A 60 13.19 -7.90 0.52
N ALA A 61 13.20 -9.23 0.49
CA ALA A 61 13.18 -10.00 -0.75
C ALA A 61 11.89 -9.75 -1.55
N ARG A 62 10.74 -9.67 -0.86
CA ARG A 62 9.45 -9.33 -1.45
C ARG A 62 9.43 -7.91 -2.01
N LEU A 63 9.92 -6.93 -1.25
CA LEU A 63 9.97 -5.53 -1.65
C LEU A 63 10.88 -5.31 -2.86
N GLN A 64 12.02 -6.02 -2.93
CA GLN A 64 12.89 -5.98 -4.11
C GLN A 64 12.18 -6.51 -5.36
N LYS A 65 11.43 -7.60 -5.22
CA LYS A 65 10.64 -8.17 -6.32
C LYS A 65 9.53 -7.22 -6.77
N GLU A 66 8.79 -6.62 -5.84
CA GLU A 66 7.76 -5.62 -6.15
C GLU A 66 8.36 -4.39 -6.84
N ALA A 67 9.54 -3.93 -6.42
CA ALA A 67 10.24 -2.82 -7.09
C ALA A 67 10.62 -3.15 -8.54
N GLU A 68 11.13 -4.36 -8.82
CA GLU A 68 11.44 -4.81 -10.18
C GLU A 68 10.20 -4.82 -11.08
N GLU A 69 9.08 -5.34 -10.55
CA GLU A 69 7.80 -5.36 -11.27
C GLU A 69 7.31 -3.95 -11.59
N VAL A 70 7.44 -3.00 -10.65
CA VAL A 70 7.08 -1.59 -10.87
C VAL A 70 7.94 -0.96 -11.97
N TYR A 71 9.25 -1.22 -12.01
CA TYR A 71 10.12 -0.74 -13.09
C TYR A 71 9.70 -1.29 -14.45
N LYS A 72 9.37 -2.59 -14.52
CA LYS A 72 8.90 -3.23 -15.75
C LYS A 72 7.56 -2.66 -16.23
N LEU A 73 6.58 -2.57 -15.33
CA LEU A 73 5.27 -1.99 -15.59
C LEU A 73 5.39 -0.53 -16.08
N ARG A 74 6.28 0.26 -15.49
CA ARG A 74 6.54 1.64 -15.94
C ARG A 74 7.07 1.71 -17.37
N GLY A 75 7.94 0.76 -17.74
CA GLY A 75 8.42 0.60 -19.11
C GLY A 75 7.29 0.25 -20.08
N GLU A 76 6.44 -0.70 -19.70
CA GLU A 76 5.28 -1.12 -20.48
C GLU A 76 4.26 0.00 -20.65
N VAL A 77 3.92 0.74 -19.59
CA VAL A 77 3.02 1.92 -19.66
C VAL A 77 3.57 2.98 -20.61
N THR A 78 4.88 3.24 -20.56
CA THR A 78 5.51 4.22 -21.45
C THR A 78 5.44 3.75 -22.91
N ARG A 79 5.67 2.46 -23.15
CA ARG A 79 5.56 1.84 -24.49
C ARG A 79 4.12 1.91 -25.02
N LEU A 80 3.16 1.46 -24.21
CA LEU A 80 1.74 1.46 -24.55
C LEU A 80 1.22 2.87 -24.83
N ARG A 81 1.66 3.88 -24.08
CA ARG A 81 1.32 5.28 -24.37
C ARG A 81 1.84 5.73 -25.73
N ARG A 82 3.08 5.40 -26.09
CA ARG A 82 3.61 5.74 -27.43
C ARG A 82 2.85 5.03 -28.54
N GLU A 83 2.52 3.75 -28.36
CA GLU A 83 1.77 2.98 -29.33
C GLU A 83 0.35 3.54 -29.51
N ASN A 84 -0.33 3.84 -28.42
CA ASN A 84 -1.66 4.44 -28.45
C ASN A 84 -1.63 5.84 -29.09
N GLN A 85 -0.60 6.65 -28.79
CA GLN A 85 -0.38 7.93 -29.45
C GLN A 85 -0.12 7.79 -30.95
N HIS A 86 0.69 6.81 -31.36
CA HIS A 86 0.96 6.53 -32.76
C HIS A 86 -0.30 6.06 -33.50
N LEU A 87 -1.08 5.16 -32.91
CA LEU A 87 -2.37 4.73 -33.45
C LEU A 87 -3.38 5.88 -33.53
N SER A 88 -3.44 6.74 -32.51
CA SER A 88 -4.29 7.94 -32.53
C SER A 88 -3.89 8.92 -33.64
N SER A 89 -2.58 9.04 -33.93
CA SER A 89 -2.08 9.86 -35.02
C SER A 89 -2.40 9.26 -36.39
N GLN A 90 -2.33 7.93 -36.54
CA GLN A 90 -2.77 7.24 -37.76
C GLN A 90 -4.28 7.34 -37.95
N ALA A 91 -5.06 7.27 -36.87
CA ALA A 91 -6.50 7.44 -36.92
C ALA A 91 -6.90 8.87 -37.35
N LYS A 92 -6.13 9.89 -36.93
CA LYS A 92 -6.29 11.28 -37.39
C LYS A 92 -5.77 11.52 -38.82
N ALA A 93 -4.73 10.81 -39.24
CA ALA A 93 -4.16 10.89 -40.59
C ALA A 93 -4.99 10.14 -41.64
N ARG A 94 -5.92 9.28 -41.22
CA ARG A 94 -6.98 8.77 -42.09
C ARG A 94 -7.84 9.99 -42.47
N PRO A 95 -7.94 10.37 -43.76
CA PRO A 95 -8.69 11.56 -44.14
C PRO A 95 -10.15 11.36 -43.76
N GLN A 96 -10.51 11.97 -42.64
CA GLN A 96 -11.87 12.22 -42.26
C GLN A 96 -12.38 13.27 -43.25
N THR A 97 -13.14 12.83 -44.25
CA THR A 97 -14.04 13.71 -44.99
C THR A 97 -15.15 14.14 -44.04
N TYR A 98 -14.82 15.01 -43.10
CA TYR A 98 -15.75 15.78 -42.31
C TYR A 98 -15.30 17.22 -42.50
N ALA A 99 -16.23 18.04 -42.98
CA ALA A 99 -16.02 19.46 -43.18
C ALA A 99 -15.44 20.05 -41.90
N HIS A 100 -14.22 20.58 -42.01
CA HIS A 100 -13.54 21.31 -40.96
C HIS A 100 -14.39 22.53 -40.63
N ASP A 101 -14.97 22.55 -39.42
CA ASP A 101 -15.54 23.75 -38.85
C ASP A 101 -14.40 24.79 -38.68
N PRO A 102 -14.53 26.04 -39.17
CA PRO A 102 -13.43 27.02 -39.18
C PRO A 102 -12.92 27.52 -37.81
N PHE A 103 -13.20 26.82 -36.71
CA PHE A 103 -12.94 27.27 -35.34
C PHE A 103 -11.82 26.51 -34.62
N ASP A 104 -11.10 25.61 -35.29
CA ASP A 104 -10.05 24.79 -34.65
C ASP A 104 -8.67 25.48 -34.52
N ASP A 105 -8.45 26.64 -35.16
CA ASP A 105 -7.13 27.32 -35.20
C ASP A 105 -6.86 28.28 -34.03
N ASP A 106 -7.83 28.50 -33.13
CA ASP A 106 -7.70 29.44 -32.01
C ASP A 106 -7.52 28.75 -30.63
N PHE A 107 -7.12 27.47 -30.61
CA PHE A 107 -6.76 26.82 -29.35
C PHE A 107 -5.30 27.16 -29.01
N PRO A 108 -5.03 28.03 -28.01
CA PRO A 108 -3.65 28.34 -27.62
C PRO A 108 -2.92 27.05 -27.24
N PRO A 109 -1.61 26.94 -27.54
CA PRO A 109 -0.83 25.77 -27.15
C PRO A 109 -0.99 25.59 -25.64
N ALA A 110 -1.42 24.39 -25.22
CA ALA A 110 -1.67 24.08 -23.83
C ALA A 110 -0.45 24.50 -23.00
N GLN A 111 -0.63 25.59 -22.23
CA GLN A 111 0.40 26.05 -21.31
C GLN A 111 0.66 24.92 -20.31
N PRO A 112 1.91 24.73 -19.83
CA PRO A 112 2.18 23.70 -18.85
C PRO A 112 1.30 23.96 -17.63
N MET A 113 0.23 23.16 -17.45
CA MET A 113 -0.68 23.31 -16.31
C MET A 113 0.15 23.31 -15.05
N ASN A 114 -0.13 24.29 -14.19
CA ASN A 114 0.54 24.48 -12.93
C ASN A 114 0.36 23.19 -12.11
N GLU A 115 1.36 22.77 -11.33
CA GLU A 115 1.28 21.53 -10.54
C GLU A 115 0.04 21.51 -9.61
N HIS A 116 -0.37 22.69 -9.13
CA HIS A 116 -1.60 22.89 -8.36
C HIS A 116 -2.88 22.71 -9.19
N GLU A 117 -2.90 23.16 -10.45
CA GLU A 117 -4.04 22.98 -11.34
C GLU A 117 -4.19 21.52 -11.76
N GLN A 118 -3.07 20.82 -11.99
CA GLN A 118 -3.06 19.38 -12.22
C GLN A 118 -3.59 18.61 -11.01
N ALA A 119 -3.18 18.99 -9.79
CA ALA A 119 -3.68 18.36 -8.58
C ALA A 119 -5.20 18.56 -8.42
N GLN A 120 -5.70 19.78 -8.69
CA GLN A 120 -7.13 20.08 -8.65
C GLN A 120 -7.92 19.30 -9.71
N PHE A 121 -7.40 19.22 -10.94
CA PHE A 121 -8.03 18.46 -12.01
C PHE A 121 -8.07 16.96 -11.70
N ASN A 122 -6.96 16.40 -11.19
CA ASN A 122 -6.91 14.99 -10.78
C ASN A 122 -7.90 14.71 -9.66
N LEU A 123 -7.99 15.59 -8.65
CA LEU A 123 -8.99 15.48 -7.58
C LEU A 123 -10.42 15.49 -8.13
N GLN A 124 -10.73 16.40 -9.05
CA GLN A 124 -12.04 16.45 -9.69
C GLN A 124 -12.35 15.15 -10.43
N ARG A 125 -11.35 14.57 -11.10
CA ARG A 125 -11.49 13.31 -11.83
C ARG A 125 -11.69 12.12 -10.90
N GLU A 126 -10.94 12.05 -9.80
CA GLU A 126 -11.11 11.02 -8.76
C GLU A 126 -12.50 11.08 -8.12
N GLN A 127 -12.99 12.29 -7.84
CA GLN A 127 -14.35 12.49 -7.34
C GLN A 127 -15.41 12.05 -8.36
N ALA A 128 -15.19 12.32 -9.65
CA ALA A 128 -16.05 11.89 -10.74
C ALA A 128 -16.11 10.36 -10.86
N GLU A 129 -14.94 9.73 -10.89
CA GLU A 129 -14.80 8.27 -10.95
C GLU A 129 -15.47 7.60 -9.73
N GLY A 130 -15.28 8.15 -8.52
CA GLY A 130 -15.95 7.67 -7.32
C GLY A 130 -17.48 7.83 -7.39
N CYS A 131 -17.97 8.95 -7.92
CA CYS A 131 -19.41 9.18 -8.10
C CYS A 131 -20.03 8.17 -9.07
N VAL A 132 -19.36 7.91 -10.19
CA VAL A 132 -19.80 6.93 -11.21
C VAL A 132 -19.82 5.51 -10.63
N ASN A 133 -18.83 5.14 -9.82
CA ASN A 133 -18.79 3.84 -9.16
C ASN A 133 -19.97 3.66 -8.19
N HIS A 134 -20.25 4.66 -7.35
CA HIS A 134 -21.42 4.62 -6.47
C HIS A 134 -22.75 4.54 -7.24
N LEU A 135 -22.88 5.25 -8.37
CA LEU A 135 -24.06 5.13 -9.23
C LEU A 135 -24.23 3.70 -9.76
N LYS A 136 -23.14 3.05 -10.16
CA LYS A 136 -23.17 1.66 -10.61
C LYS A 136 -23.57 0.70 -9.48
N GLU A 137 -23.05 0.90 -8.28
CA GLU A 137 -23.45 0.10 -7.11
C GLU A 137 -24.94 0.25 -6.79
N ILE A 138 -25.46 1.47 -6.90
CA ILE A 138 -26.89 1.76 -6.75
C ILE A 138 -27.70 1.05 -7.84
N GLU A 139 -27.27 1.09 -9.09
CA GLU A 139 -27.95 0.39 -10.20
C GLU A 139 -27.95 -1.14 -10.01
N ASP A 140 -26.82 -1.71 -9.57
CA ASP A 140 -26.70 -3.13 -9.30
C ASP A 140 -27.63 -3.53 -8.15
N ALA A 141 -27.68 -2.73 -7.08
CA ALA A 141 -28.57 -2.94 -5.95
C ALA A 141 -30.05 -2.80 -6.34
N LYS A 142 -30.39 -1.80 -7.17
CA LYS A 142 -31.75 -1.60 -7.70
C LYS A 142 -32.19 -2.77 -8.57
N THR A 143 -31.29 -3.27 -9.43
CA THR A 143 -31.55 -4.43 -10.29
C THR A 143 -31.77 -5.71 -9.47
N LYS A 144 -30.99 -5.90 -8.41
CA LYS A 144 -31.18 -7.00 -7.46
C LYS A 144 -32.53 -6.89 -6.74
N TRP A 145 -32.86 -5.72 -6.20
CA TRP A 145 -34.16 -5.47 -5.57
C TRP A 145 -35.31 -5.79 -6.53
N ALA A 146 -35.22 -5.32 -7.78
CA ALA A 146 -36.24 -5.54 -8.79
C ALA A 146 -36.42 -7.04 -9.09
N THR A 147 -35.31 -7.77 -9.23
CA THR A 147 -35.32 -9.21 -9.48
C THR A 147 -35.90 -9.99 -8.31
N THR A 148 -35.54 -9.64 -7.07
CA THR A 148 -36.04 -10.31 -5.86
C THR A 148 -37.53 -10.05 -5.61
N ASN A 149 -38.02 -8.86 -5.95
CA ASN A 149 -39.40 -8.44 -5.68
C ASN A 149 -40.33 -8.56 -6.89
N ASN A 150 -39.87 -9.21 -7.98
CA ASN A 150 -40.62 -9.34 -9.24
C ASN A 150 -41.12 -7.98 -9.78
N LYS A 151 -40.29 -6.93 -9.66
CA LYS A 151 -40.56 -5.61 -10.22
C LYS A 151 -40.16 -5.56 -11.68
N THR A 152 -40.88 -4.75 -12.44
CA THR A 152 -40.70 -4.58 -13.89
C THR A 152 -40.39 -3.13 -14.23
N GLY A 153 -40.02 -2.87 -15.49
CA GLY A 153 -39.69 -1.52 -15.95
C GLY A 153 -40.83 -0.53 -15.68
N GLY A 154 -40.53 0.59 -15.04
CA GLY A 154 -41.52 1.60 -14.62
C GLY A 154 -41.96 1.52 -13.15
N ASP A 155 -41.58 0.47 -12.41
CA ASP A 155 -41.84 0.44 -10.97
C ASP A 155 -40.93 1.44 -10.23
N PRO A 156 -41.47 2.29 -9.33
CA PRO A 156 -40.66 3.25 -8.60
C PRO A 156 -39.77 2.54 -7.58
N ALA A 157 -38.46 2.75 -7.66
CA ALA A 157 -37.50 2.27 -6.66
C ALA A 157 -37.29 3.36 -5.59
N THR A 158 -37.47 3.02 -4.30
CA THR A 158 -37.16 3.94 -3.20
C THR A 158 -35.80 3.65 -2.58
N GLN A 159 -35.24 4.61 -1.84
CA GLN A 159 -33.99 4.39 -1.13
C GLN A 159 -34.06 3.21 -0.16
N ASN A 160 -35.19 3.03 0.54
CA ASN A 160 -35.39 1.94 1.51
C ASN A 160 -35.44 0.56 0.85
N ASP A 161 -35.88 0.50 -0.41
CA ASP A 161 -35.95 -0.72 -1.20
C ASP A 161 -34.56 -1.21 -1.62
N VAL A 162 -33.69 -0.25 -1.98
CA VAL A 162 -32.35 -0.52 -2.49
C VAL A 162 -31.33 -0.71 -1.38
N LEU A 163 -31.51 -0.03 -0.24
CA LEU A 163 -30.60 -0.04 0.92
C LEU A 163 -30.14 -1.45 1.34
N PRO A 164 -31.01 -2.48 1.45
CA PRO A 164 -30.60 -3.82 1.86
C PRO A 164 -29.67 -4.54 0.87
N PHE A 165 -29.64 -4.10 -0.39
CA PHE A 165 -28.88 -4.72 -1.47
C PHE A 165 -27.53 -4.02 -1.74
N LEU A 166 -27.22 -2.94 -1.01
CA LEU A 166 -25.92 -2.29 -1.03
C LEU A 166 -24.90 -3.03 -0.15
N PRO A 167 -23.59 -3.01 -0.50
CA PRO A 167 -22.56 -3.78 0.17
C PRO A 167 -22.43 -3.50 1.68
N ASN A 168 -22.67 -2.26 2.10
CA ASN A 168 -22.59 -1.83 3.51
C ASN A 168 -23.96 -1.52 4.13
N GLN A 169 -25.05 -1.83 3.43
CA GLN A 169 -26.42 -1.42 3.83
C GLN A 169 -26.55 0.07 4.17
N SER A 170 -25.66 0.88 3.59
CA SER A 170 -25.57 2.32 3.81
C SER A 170 -25.55 3.01 2.45
N MET A 171 -26.21 4.17 2.37
CA MET A 171 -26.20 4.95 1.14
C MET A 171 -24.82 5.60 0.95
N PRO A 172 -24.16 5.41 -0.21
CA PRO A 172 -22.92 6.11 -0.48
C PRO A 172 -23.16 7.63 -0.55
N LEU A 173 -22.17 8.39 -0.13
CA LEU A 173 -22.15 9.85 -0.31
C LEU A 173 -21.40 10.17 -1.61
N CYS A 174 -21.92 11.14 -2.36
CA CYS A 174 -21.20 11.63 -3.54
C CYS A 174 -19.92 12.36 -3.08
N PRO A 175 -18.74 12.02 -3.63
CA PRO A 175 -17.48 12.69 -3.27
C PRO A 175 -17.49 14.20 -3.53
N SER A 176 -18.33 14.66 -4.46
CA SER A 176 -18.53 16.08 -4.77
C SER A 176 -19.70 16.73 -4.02
N GLY A 177 -20.34 16.02 -3.08
CA GLY A 177 -21.44 16.54 -2.26
C GLY A 177 -22.84 16.52 -2.92
N GLY A 178 -22.99 15.83 -4.05
CA GLY A 178 -24.28 15.62 -4.71
C GLY A 178 -25.21 14.60 -4.02
N THR A 179 -26.46 14.58 -4.45
CA THR A 179 -27.48 13.60 -4.03
C THR A 179 -27.85 12.66 -5.17
N TYR A 180 -28.07 11.38 -4.85
CA TYR A 180 -28.46 10.36 -5.80
C TYR A 180 -29.97 10.23 -5.95
N THR A 181 -30.44 10.05 -7.19
CA THR A 181 -31.84 9.80 -7.54
C THR A 181 -31.92 8.44 -8.22
N PHE A 182 -32.72 7.52 -7.68
CA PHE A 182 -32.77 6.12 -8.12
C PHE A 182 -33.61 5.90 -9.39
N ASN A 183 -34.57 6.79 -9.65
CA ASN A 183 -35.56 6.69 -10.72
C ASN A 183 -36.33 5.34 -10.71
N GLU A 184 -37.20 5.16 -11.69
CA GLU A 184 -37.94 3.90 -11.88
C GLU A 184 -37.00 2.77 -12.35
N VAL A 185 -37.41 1.52 -12.13
CA VAL A 185 -36.71 0.36 -12.70
C VAL A 185 -36.64 0.52 -14.22
N GLY A 186 -35.43 0.39 -14.77
CA GLY A 186 -35.17 0.60 -16.21
C GLY A 186 -34.71 2.01 -16.59
N ILE A 187 -34.78 3.00 -15.68
CA ILE A 187 -34.17 4.31 -15.86
C ILE A 187 -32.91 4.37 -14.97
N PRO A 188 -31.72 4.73 -15.50
CA PRO A 188 -30.51 4.78 -14.69
C PRO A 188 -30.62 5.82 -13.58
N ALA A 189 -30.02 5.53 -12.42
CA ALA A 189 -29.87 6.48 -11.35
C ALA A 189 -29.00 7.66 -11.79
N SER A 190 -29.34 8.84 -11.30
CA SER A 190 -28.62 10.08 -11.60
C SER A 190 -28.06 10.71 -10.33
N CYS A 191 -27.00 11.50 -10.50
CA CYS A 191 -26.46 12.38 -9.47
C CYS A 191 -26.88 13.81 -9.78
N SER A 192 -27.10 14.63 -8.76
CA SER A 192 -27.38 16.07 -8.91
C SER A 192 -26.20 16.88 -9.46
N VAL A 193 -25.00 16.30 -9.52
CA VAL A 193 -23.81 16.91 -10.12
C VAL A 193 -23.77 16.53 -11.59
N GLU A 194 -24.04 17.50 -12.47
CA GLU A 194 -24.22 17.29 -13.92
C GLU A 194 -23.02 16.62 -14.62
N ALA A 195 -21.83 16.69 -14.03
CA ALA A 195 -20.61 16.11 -14.61
C ALA A 195 -20.54 14.57 -14.53
N HIS A 196 -21.40 13.89 -13.75
CA HIS A 196 -21.24 12.46 -13.41
C HIS A 196 -22.47 11.60 -13.76
N SER A 197 -22.99 11.68 -14.99
CA SER A 197 -24.09 10.81 -15.42
C SER A 197 -23.60 9.49 -16.03
N LEU A 198 -24.22 8.37 -15.63
CA LEU A 198 -24.13 7.12 -16.39
C LEU A 198 -24.89 7.31 -17.71
N LEU A 199 -24.18 7.36 -18.84
CA LEU A 199 -24.81 7.37 -20.15
C LEU A 199 -25.57 6.04 -20.36
N PRO A 200 -26.74 6.07 -21.01
CA PRO A 200 -27.58 4.90 -21.25
C PRO A 200 -26.94 3.88 -22.20
#